data_AF-A0AAN1F0L9-F1
#
_entry.id   AF-A0AAN1F0L9-F1
#
_cell.length_a   1.000
_cell.length_b   1.000
_cell.length_c   1.000
_cell.angle_alpha   90.00
_cell.angle_beta   90.00
_cell.angle_gamma   90.00
#
_symmetry.space_group_name_H-M   'P 1'
#
loop_
_entity.id
_entity.type
_entity.pdbx_description
1 polymer ?
#
loop_
_entity_poly.entity_id
_entity_poly.type
_entity_poly.pdbx_seq_one_letter_code
_entity_poly.pdbx_strand_id
1 'polypeptide(L)'
;MQKDVQALLDEVKSHYDHPLEVAINGEASGVLTHDQSRQRLKKDGTLEVVVTDTTNVAYTLSHELLHLLFQMKGYPQLQFHLLSGDPQVDDQLYATSTALYNAAVHMLVVAWQREHGLLTDKVVAQVLAGFKQNVPAEADDQLVIYRILSLLDLLGFLDGQLPDELASAYPQALPYAQELFSLLDEQKLATPFGLRRAIVHLFERFDDQIEKLGYQPTNDHEFATVSPVLSKRQLRLTLDQVYLIKHSSYRDRDTKQPAYVAMGRSDDQNAFVLPLPEKETTPEAFQQLYQQPLDSVLTKYGLDFTIR
;
A
#
# COMPACT_ATOMS: atom_id res chain seq x y z
N MET A 1 -10.14 22.38 -14.86
CA MET A 1 -9.90 21.58 -13.65
C MET A 1 -10.51 22.30 -12.46
N GLN A 2 -11.12 21.58 -11.51
CA GLN A 2 -11.67 22.17 -10.28
C GLN A 2 -10.56 22.85 -9.46
N LYS A 3 -10.88 23.92 -8.73
CA LYS A 3 -9.88 24.76 -8.02
C LYS A 3 -9.04 23.95 -7.03
N ASP A 4 -9.67 23.07 -6.27
CA ASP A 4 -8.97 22.29 -5.23
C ASP A 4 -8.04 21.23 -5.84
N VAL A 5 -8.42 20.63 -6.97
CA VAL A 5 -7.56 19.68 -7.70
C VAL A 5 -6.36 20.40 -8.33
N GLN A 6 -6.53 21.66 -8.78
CA GLN A 6 -5.40 22.48 -9.22
C GLN A 6 -4.45 22.81 -8.07
N ALA A 7 -4.98 23.18 -6.90
CA ALA A 7 -4.17 23.45 -5.73
C ALA A 7 -3.37 22.21 -5.28
N LEU A 8 -4.02 21.03 -5.28
CA LEU A 8 -3.36 19.76 -5.01
C LEU A 8 -2.25 19.45 -6.03
N LEU A 9 -2.50 19.66 -7.32
CA LEU A 9 -1.49 19.49 -8.37
C LEU A 9 -0.27 20.41 -8.15
N ASP A 10 -0.52 21.65 -7.76
CA ASP A 10 0.54 22.62 -7.49
C ASP A 10 1.33 22.26 -6.22
N GLU A 11 0.67 21.73 -5.19
CA GLU A 11 1.33 21.18 -4.00
C GLU A 11 2.25 20.01 -4.35
N VAL A 12 1.76 19.02 -5.10
CA VAL A 12 2.57 17.88 -5.56
C VAL A 12 3.77 18.36 -6.38
N LYS A 13 3.58 19.32 -7.29
CA LYS A 13 4.67 19.92 -8.06
C LYS A 13 5.72 20.61 -7.19
N SER A 14 5.33 21.19 -6.06
CA SER A 14 6.29 21.84 -5.14
C SER A 14 7.21 20.86 -4.42
N HIS A 15 6.85 19.57 -4.41
CA HIS A 15 7.62 18.49 -3.79
C HIS A 15 8.40 17.63 -4.81
N TYR A 16 8.29 17.91 -6.11
CA TYR A 16 8.92 17.12 -7.17
C TYR A 16 9.91 17.96 -7.98
N ASP A 17 11.16 17.49 -8.07
CA ASP A 17 12.26 18.23 -8.70
C ASP A 17 12.21 18.23 -10.24
N HIS A 18 11.35 17.41 -10.83
CA HIS A 18 11.15 17.30 -12.28
C HIS A 18 9.74 17.76 -12.70
N PRO A 19 9.48 17.97 -14.00
CA PRO A 19 8.14 18.31 -14.46
C PRO A 19 7.11 17.22 -14.11
N LEU A 20 5.91 17.66 -13.74
CA LEU A 20 4.74 16.80 -13.58
C LEU A 20 3.66 17.22 -14.58
N GLU A 21 3.28 16.29 -15.45
CA GLU A 21 2.29 16.47 -16.51
C GLU A 21 1.03 15.64 -16.25
N VAL A 22 -0.11 16.17 -16.66
CA VAL A 22 -1.40 15.47 -16.57
C VAL A 22 -1.95 15.28 -17.98
N ALA A 23 -2.23 14.04 -18.34
CA ALA A 23 -2.88 13.68 -19.59
C ALA A 23 -4.26 13.08 -19.32
N ILE A 24 -5.29 13.63 -19.92
CA ILE A 24 -6.67 13.13 -19.80
C ILE A 24 -7.04 12.51 -21.14
N ASN A 25 -7.17 11.19 -21.14
CA ASN A 25 -7.43 10.38 -22.31
C ASN A 25 -8.64 9.47 -22.04
N GLY A 26 -9.28 8.99 -23.09
CA GLY A 26 -10.33 7.97 -23.00
C GLY A 26 -11.76 8.49 -22.88
N GLU A 27 -12.69 7.56 -22.99
CA GLU A 27 -14.13 7.81 -22.95
C GLU A 27 -14.68 7.62 -21.54
N ALA A 28 -15.88 8.14 -21.28
CA ALA A 28 -16.54 7.96 -20.00
C ALA A 28 -17.26 6.60 -19.99
N SER A 29 -16.80 5.65 -19.19
CA SER A 29 -17.50 4.37 -18.98
C SER A 29 -18.81 4.51 -18.22
N GLY A 30 -18.98 5.61 -17.47
CA GLY A 30 -20.13 5.83 -16.59
C GLY A 30 -19.97 5.26 -15.18
N VAL A 31 -18.89 4.53 -14.91
CA VAL A 31 -18.55 3.98 -13.59
C VAL A 31 -17.17 4.45 -13.15
N LEU A 32 -16.88 4.38 -11.85
CA LEU A 32 -15.56 4.73 -11.31
C LEU A 32 -14.89 3.50 -10.71
N THR A 33 -13.66 3.23 -11.13
CA THR A 33 -12.84 2.09 -10.71
C THR A 33 -11.39 2.53 -10.51
N HIS A 34 -10.61 1.79 -9.71
CA HIS A 34 -9.23 2.18 -9.35
C HIS A 34 -8.20 2.01 -10.47
N ASP A 35 -8.56 1.43 -11.61
CA ASP A 35 -7.69 1.20 -12.77
C ASP A 35 -7.81 2.28 -13.87
N GLN A 36 -8.57 3.35 -13.61
CA GLN A 36 -8.85 4.43 -14.56
C GLN A 36 -7.76 5.52 -14.60
N SER A 37 -6.64 5.26 -13.95
CA SER A 37 -5.46 6.12 -13.97
C SER A 37 -4.18 5.32 -13.89
N ARG A 38 -3.10 5.93 -14.37
CA ARG A 38 -1.75 5.37 -14.27
C ARG A 38 -0.70 6.46 -14.25
N GLN A 39 0.45 6.12 -13.69
CA GLN A 39 1.61 6.99 -13.64
C GLN A 39 2.68 6.48 -14.60
N ARG A 40 3.37 7.39 -15.29
CA ARG A 40 4.47 7.06 -16.19
C ARG A 40 5.65 8.00 -15.95
N LEU A 41 6.76 7.46 -15.46
CA LEU A 41 8.03 8.17 -15.40
C LEU A 41 8.69 8.15 -16.79
N LYS A 42 8.90 9.32 -17.38
CA LYS A 42 9.62 9.49 -18.65
C LYS A 42 11.13 9.47 -18.42
N LYS A 43 11.89 9.25 -19.50
CA LYS A 43 13.36 9.13 -19.45
C LYS A 43 14.08 10.40 -18.98
N ASP A 44 13.45 11.55 -19.14
CA ASP A 44 13.94 12.87 -18.72
C ASP A 44 13.61 13.18 -17.24
N GLY A 45 12.99 12.23 -16.53
CA GLY A 45 12.52 12.41 -15.17
C GLY A 45 11.13 13.03 -15.08
N THR A 46 10.48 13.38 -16.19
CA THR A 46 9.11 13.92 -16.15
C THR A 46 8.13 12.84 -15.69
N LEU A 47 7.34 13.13 -14.66
CA LEU A 47 6.26 12.25 -14.20
C LEU A 47 4.96 12.62 -14.92
N GLU A 48 4.33 11.66 -15.59
CA GLU A 48 3.06 11.86 -16.28
C GLU A 48 1.95 11.07 -15.58
N VAL A 49 0.93 11.76 -15.11
CA VAL A 49 -0.31 11.17 -14.57
C VAL A 49 -1.33 11.11 -15.70
N VAL A 50 -1.70 9.90 -16.10
CA VAL A 50 -2.64 9.65 -17.20
C VAL A 50 -3.96 9.18 -16.63
N VAL A 51 -5.00 9.99 -16.78
CA VAL A 51 -6.40 9.58 -16.56
C VAL A 51 -6.91 8.94 -17.85
N THR A 52 -7.44 7.72 -17.77
CA THR A 52 -7.89 6.93 -18.94
C THR A 52 -9.40 6.81 -19.07
N ASP A 53 -10.16 7.36 -18.13
CA ASP A 53 -11.61 7.44 -18.16
C ASP A 53 -12.09 8.84 -17.75
N THR A 54 -13.02 9.42 -18.51
CA THR A 54 -13.48 10.80 -18.29
C THR A 54 -14.77 10.91 -17.47
N THR A 55 -15.26 9.82 -16.88
CA THR A 55 -16.48 9.74 -16.05
C THR A 55 -16.49 10.75 -14.91
N ASN A 56 -15.36 10.87 -14.19
CA ASN A 56 -15.11 11.94 -13.24
C ASN A 56 -13.61 12.23 -13.07
N VAL A 57 -13.09 13.08 -13.94
CA VAL A 57 -11.66 13.43 -13.96
C VAL A 57 -11.17 14.03 -12.63
N ALA A 58 -11.99 14.85 -11.95
CA ALA A 58 -11.57 15.49 -10.70
C ALA A 58 -11.37 14.46 -9.57
N TYR A 59 -12.29 13.50 -9.46
CA TYR A 59 -12.18 12.38 -8.54
C TYR A 59 -10.93 11.53 -8.85
N THR A 60 -10.80 11.04 -10.08
CA THR A 60 -9.70 10.14 -10.47
C THR A 60 -8.34 10.82 -10.37
N LEU A 61 -8.22 12.08 -10.82
CA LEU A 61 -6.95 12.80 -10.77
C LEU A 61 -6.54 13.14 -9.34
N SER A 62 -7.47 13.58 -8.48
CA SER A 62 -7.14 13.86 -7.08
C SER A 62 -6.70 12.61 -6.33
N HIS A 63 -7.30 11.45 -6.63
CA HIS A 63 -6.91 10.17 -6.05
C HIS A 63 -5.42 9.87 -6.29
N GLU A 64 -4.97 9.94 -7.55
CA GLU A 64 -3.57 9.72 -7.92
C GLU A 64 -2.61 10.76 -7.33
N LEU A 65 -3.01 12.04 -7.36
CA LEU A 65 -2.19 13.11 -6.82
C LEU A 65 -2.02 12.98 -5.30
N LEU A 66 -3.02 12.47 -4.58
CA LEU A 66 -2.92 12.22 -3.15
C LEU A 66 -1.98 11.05 -2.83
N HIS A 67 -2.01 9.97 -3.60
CA HIS A 67 -1.00 8.89 -3.48
C HIS A 67 0.42 9.44 -3.63
N LEU A 68 0.66 10.26 -4.66
CA LEU A 68 1.96 10.93 -4.87
C LEU A 68 2.32 11.86 -3.72
N LEU A 69 1.36 12.65 -3.24
CA LEU A 69 1.58 13.58 -2.14
C LEU A 69 1.95 12.85 -0.85
N PHE A 70 1.28 11.74 -0.52
CA PHE A 70 1.62 10.94 0.66
C PHE A 70 3.01 10.32 0.55
N GLN A 71 3.39 9.82 -0.62
CA GLN A 71 4.75 9.37 -0.87
C GLN A 71 5.77 10.50 -0.61
N MET A 72 5.54 11.69 -1.15
CA MET A 72 6.42 12.86 -0.97
C MET A 72 6.45 13.38 0.47
N LYS A 73 5.35 13.21 1.23
CA LYS A 73 5.25 13.52 2.66
C LYS A 73 5.88 12.45 3.56
N GLY A 74 6.50 11.43 2.97
CA GLY A 74 7.22 10.38 3.68
C GLY A 74 6.30 9.37 4.36
N TYR A 75 5.10 9.16 3.84
CA TYR A 75 4.28 8.02 4.23
C TYR A 75 4.94 6.72 3.76
N PRO A 76 4.79 5.64 4.55
CA PRO A 76 5.42 4.37 4.23
C PRO A 76 4.99 3.89 2.85
N GLN A 77 5.95 3.40 2.07
CA GLN A 77 5.70 2.79 0.76
C GLN A 77 5.69 1.28 0.87
N LEU A 78 4.81 0.64 0.10
CA LEU A 78 4.84 -0.80 -0.15
C LEU A 78 5.79 -1.09 -1.31
N GLN A 79 6.73 -2.01 -1.10
CA GLN A 79 7.73 -2.42 -2.07
C GLN A 79 7.86 -3.93 -2.11
N PHE A 80 8.21 -4.47 -3.27
CA PHE A 80 8.37 -5.90 -3.49
C PHE A 80 9.76 -6.22 -4.02
N HIS A 81 10.63 -6.62 -3.09
CA HIS A 81 12.02 -7.01 -3.33
C HIS A 81 12.23 -8.53 -3.31
N LEU A 82 11.16 -9.29 -3.08
CA LEU A 82 11.22 -10.74 -2.85
C LEU A 82 10.41 -11.51 -3.90
N LEU A 83 10.80 -12.77 -4.10
CA LEU A 83 10.14 -13.76 -4.95
C LEU A 83 10.03 -15.09 -4.21
N SER A 84 8.86 -15.72 -4.26
CA SER A 84 8.61 -17.10 -3.83
C SER A 84 9.25 -18.13 -4.76
N GLY A 85 9.44 -17.76 -6.02
CA GLY A 85 9.90 -18.66 -7.08
C GLY A 85 8.75 -19.33 -7.85
N ASP A 86 7.50 -19.07 -7.47
CA ASP A 86 6.32 -19.39 -8.26
C ASP A 86 5.61 -18.08 -8.67
N PRO A 87 5.56 -17.72 -9.96
CA PRO A 87 4.93 -16.49 -10.43
C PRO A 87 3.45 -16.36 -10.03
N GLN A 88 2.70 -17.45 -9.93
CA GLN A 88 1.29 -17.38 -9.54
C GLN A 88 1.13 -17.03 -8.06
N VAL A 89 2.02 -17.56 -7.22
CA VAL A 89 2.08 -17.21 -5.80
C VAL A 89 2.54 -15.76 -5.65
N ASP A 90 3.56 -15.34 -6.40
CA ASP A 90 4.04 -13.95 -6.40
C ASP A 90 2.92 -12.97 -6.78
N ASP A 91 2.16 -13.24 -7.84
CA ASP A 91 1.02 -12.42 -8.27
C ASP A 91 -0.08 -12.32 -7.19
N GLN A 92 -0.36 -13.44 -6.49
CA GLN A 92 -1.33 -13.45 -5.40
C GLN A 92 -0.86 -12.60 -4.22
N LEU A 93 0.40 -12.77 -3.78
CA LEU A 93 0.98 -11.99 -2.69
C LEU A 93 1.03 -10.50 -3.05
N TYR A 94 1.43 -10.16 -4.29
CA TYR A 94 1.40 -8.77 -4.77
C TYR A 94 -0.02 -8.19 -4.70
N ALA A 95 -1.02 -8.94 -5.16
CA ALA A 95 -2.40 -8.49 -5.15
C ALA A 95 -2.94 -8.28 -3.73
N THR A 96 -2.73 -9.24 -2.81
CA THR A 96 -3.23 -9.17 -1.44
C THR A 96 -2.55 -8.06 -0.64
N SER A 97 -1.22 -7.99 -0.65
CA SER A 97 -0.49 -6.95 0.08
C SER A 97 -0.84 -5.55 -0.44
N THR A 98 -0.96 -5.40 -1.77
CA THR A 98 -1.33 -4.12 -2.39
C THR A 98 -2.75 -3.71 -2.03
N ALA A 99 -3.71 -4.64 -2.02
CA ALA A 99 -5.08 -4.35 -1.63
C ALA A 99 -5.20 -3.89 -0.17
N LEU A 100 -4.51 -4.57 0.76
CA LEU A 100 -4.49 -4.21 2.17
C LEU A 100 -3.80 -2.86 2.41
N TYR A 101 -2.66 -2.62 1.75
CA TYR A 101 -1.96 -1.33 1.79
C TYR A 101 -2.84 -0.20 1.25
N ASN A 102 -3.44 -0.40 0.07
CA ASN A 102 -4.28 0.61 -0.57
C ASN A 102 -5.51 0.92 0.26
N ALA A 103 -6.17 -0.07 0.88
CA ALA A 103 -7.29 0.18 1.77
C ALA A 103 -6.95 1.16 2.89
N ALA A 104 -5.76 1.04 3.51
CA ALA A 104 -5.31 1.97 4.54
C ALA A 104 -5.00 3.38 3.97
N VAL A 105 -4.35 3.47 2.80
CA VAL A 105 -4.05 4.76 2.16
C VAL A 105 -5.32 5.46 1.69
N HIS A 106 -6.27 4.71 1.13
CA HIS A 106 -7.52 5.22 0.59
C HIS A 106 -8.39 5.88 1.65
N MET A 107 -8.28 5.50 2.92
CA MET A 107 -8.92 6.25 4.03
C MET A 107 -8.53 7.73 4.02
N LEU A 108 -7.24 8.03 3.82
CA LEU A 108 -6.73 9.40 3.77
C LEU A 108 -7.16 10.11 2.48
N VAL A 109 -7.17 9.38 1.36
CA VAL A 109 -7.60 9.90 0.05
C VAL A 109 -9.07 10.31 0.10
N VAL A 110 -9.93 9.41 0.57
CA VAL A 110 -11.39 9.58 0.68
C VAL A 110 -11.71 10.71 1.65
N ALA A 111 -11.04 10.78 2.80
CA ALA A 111 -11.21 11.87 3.76
C ALA A 111 -10.95 13.24 3.11
N TRP A 112 -9.82 13.39 2.41
CA TRP A 112 -9.50 14.63 1.70
C TRP A 112 -10.53 14.94 0.60
N GLN A 113 -10.90 13.96 -0.21
CA GLN A 113 -11.88 14.13 -1.28
C GLN A 113 -13.26 14.52 -0.74
N ARG A 114 -13.65 14.02 0.44
CA ARG A 114 -14.88 14.39 1.12
C ARG A 114 -14.84 15.84 1.59
N GLU A 115 -13.75 16.24 2.26
CA GLU A 115 -13.55 17.61 2.74
C GLU A 115 -13.58 18.64 1.61
N HIS A 116 -13.10 18.27 0.42
CA HIS A 116 -13.04 19.13 -0.77
C HIS A 116 -14.25 18.97 -1.71
N GLY A 117 -15.31 18.29 -1.27
CA GLY A 117 -16.58 18.19 -2.01
C GLY A 117 -16.49 17.38 -3.31
N LEU A 118 -15.51 16.48 -3.44
CA LEU A 118 -15.35 15.60 -4.60
C LEU A 118 -16.19 14.32 -4.47
N LEU A 119 -16.54 13.91 -3.25
CA LEU A 119 -17.45 12.79 -2.99
C LEU A 119 -18.91 13.25 -2.97
N THR A 120 -19.46 13.50 -4.16
CA THR A 120 -20.90 13.78 -4.34
C THR A 120 -21.72 12.50 -4.44
N ASP A 121 -23.04 12.56 -4.25
CA ASP A 121 -23.94 11.41 -4.45
C ASP A 121 -23.78 10.75 -5.82
N LYS A 122 -23.48 11.55 -6.86
CA LYS A 122 -23.20 11.03 -8.20
C LYS A 122 -21.92 10.19 -8.21
N VAL A 123 -20.85 10.64 -7.56
CA VAL A 123 -19.59 9.91 -7.47
C VAL A 123 -19.77 8.62 -6.67
N VAL A 124 -20.47 8.70 -5.54
CA VAL A 124 -20.82 7.51 -4.75
C VAL A 124 -21.58 6.50 -5.59
N ALA A 125 -22.59 6.91 -6.34
CA ALA A 125 -23.34 6.01 -7.24
C ALA A 125 -22.44 5.39 -8.33
N GLN A 126 -21.51 6.16 -8.91
CA GLN A 126 -20.58 5.67 -9.93
C GLN A 126 -19.56 4.67 -9.38
N VAL A 127 -19.06 4.88 -8.16
CA VAL A 127 -18.17 3.93 -7.46
C VAL A 127 -18.93 2.66 -7.08
N LEU A 128 -20.15 2.77 -6.54
CA LEU A 128 -20.99 1.61 -6.24
C LEU A 128 -21.33 0.79 -7.49
N ALA A 129 -21.56 1.45 -8.63
CA ALA A 129 -21.78 0.78 -9.90
C ALA A 129 -20.52 0.03 -10.38
N GLY A 130 -19.34 0.67 -10.28
CA GLY A 130 -18.06 0.03 -10.60
C GLY A 130 -17.76 -1.16 -9.68
N PHE A 131 -18.07 -1.05 -8.39
CA PHE A 131 -17.96 -2.15 -7.44
C PHE A 131 -18.87 -3.32 -7.81
N LYS A 132 -20.17 -3.08 -8.04
CA LYS A 132 -21.13 -4.12 -8.43
C LYS A 132 -20.78 -4.79 -9.76
N GLN A 133 -20.12 -4.08 -10.67
CA GLN A 133 -19.65 -4.63 -11.94
C GLN A 133 -18.47 -5.60 -11.78
N ASN A 134 -17.54 -5.30 -10.86
CA ASN A 134 -16.29 -6.04 -10.72
C ASN A 134 -16.30 -7.08 -9.61
N VAL A 135 -17.16 -6.91 -8.60
CA VAL A 135 -17.27 -7.80 -7.45
C VAL A 135 -18.61 -8.52 -7.54
N PRO A 136 -18.62 -9.80 -7.97
CA PRO A 136 -19.86 -10.56 -8.03
C PRO A 136 -20.33 -10.88 -6.61
N ALA A 137 -21.66 -10.86 -6.41
CA ALA A 137 -22.30 -11.32 -5.19
C ALA A 137 -21.83 -12.73 -4.79
N GLU A 138 -21.97 -13.07 -3.51
CA GLU A 138 -21.54 -14.37 -3.03
C GLU A 138 -22.28 -15.53 -3.70
N ALA A 139 -21.49 -16.54 -4.07
CA ALA A 139 -21.91 -17.78 -4.67
C ALA A 139 -20.96 -18.89 -4.17
N ASP A 140 -21.27 -20.14 -4.53
CA ASP A 140 -20.41 -21.30 -4.23
C ASP A 140 -19.17 -21.29 -5.15
N ASP A 141 -18.20 -20.44 -4.81
CA ASP A 141 -16.95 -20.23 -5.55
C ASP A 141 -15.77 -19.89 -4.61
N GLN A 142 -14.60 -19.63 -5.18
CA GLN A 142 -13.35 -19.36 -4.45
C GLN A 142 -13.02 -17.87 -4.33
N LEU A 143 -13.99 -16.97 -4.51
CA LEU A 143 -13.76 -15.52 -4.54
C LEU A 143 -13.88 -14.84 -3.17
N VAL A 144 -14.00 -15.59 -2.07
CA VAL A 144 -14.18 -15.02 -0.73
C VAL A 144 -13.08 -14.01 -0.36
N ILE A 145 -11.81 -14.32 -0.65
CA ILE A 145 -10.68 -13.42 -0.37
C ILE A 145 -10.77 -12.12 -1.17
N TYR A 146 -11.08 -12.23 -2.47
CA TYR A 146 -11.27 -11.08 -3.34
C TYR A 146 -12.42 -10.19 -2.86
N ARG A 147 -13.53 -10.78 -2.41
CA ARG A 147 -14.67 -10.07 -1.84
C ARG A 147 -14.31 -9.37 -0.53
N ILE A 148 -13.56 -10.01 0.37
CA ILE A 148 -13.11 -9.40 1.65
C ILE A 148 -12.29 -8.14 1.37
N LEU A 149 -11.27 -8.24 0.51
CA LEU A 149 -10.39 -7.12 0.17
C LEU A 149 -11.13 -5.97 -0.52
N SER A 150 -12.03 -6.32 -1.45
CA SER A 150 -12.85 -5.31 -2.16
C SER A 150 -13.83 -4.61 -1.22
N LEU A 151 -14.46 -5.35 -0.29
CA LEU A 151 -15.38 -4.80 0.69
C LEU A 151 -14.67 -3.93 1.72
N LEU A 152 -13.44 -4.28 2.13
CA LEU A 152 -12.64 -3.46 3.03
C LEU A 152 -12.42 -2.06 2.43
N ASP A 153 -12.02 -2.00 1.17
CA ASP A 153 -11.79 -0.74 0.47
C ASP A 153 -13.10 0.06 0.29
N LEU A 154 -14.21 -0.64 -0.05
CA LEU A 154 -15.53 0.00 -0.15
C LEU A 154 -16.04 0.52 1.19
N LEU A 155 -15.81 -0.21 2.30
CA LEU A 155 -16.14 0.25 3.65
C LEU A 155 -15.37 1.55 3.97
N GLY A 156 -14.10 1.63 3.60
CA GLY A 156 -13.33 2.86 3.72
C GLY A 156 -13.92 4.03 2.94
N PHE A 157 -14.30 3.78 1.68
CA PHE A 157 -14.96 4.77 0.82
C PHE A 157 -16.29 5.28 1.41
N LEU A 158 -17.10 4.38 1.97
CA LEU A 158 -18.44 4.67 2.51
C LEU A 158 -18.45 5.03 4.01
N ASP A 159 -17.29 5.21 4.63
CA ASP A 159 -17.18 5.48 6.08
C ASP A 159 -17.92 4.41 6.94
N GLY A 160 -17.76 3.15 6.55
CA GLY A 160 -18.37 1.99 7.19
C GLY A 160 -19.87 1.78 6.88
N GLN A 161 -20.52 2.70 6.17
CA GLN A 161 -21.97 2.66 5.93
C GLN A 161 -22.31 1.95 4.60
N LEU A 162 -22.35 0.62 4.63
CA LEU A 162 -22.76 -0.17 3.46
C LEU A 162 -24.29 -0.17 3.27
N PRO A 163 -24.82 0.00 2.04
CA PRO A 163 -26.23 -0.22 1.74
C PRO A 163 -26.70 -1.65 2.05
N ASP A 164 -27.91 -1.80 2.58
CA ASP A 164 -28.49 -3.10 2.99
C ASP A 164 -28.48 -4.15 1.86
N GLU A 165 -28.74 -3.73 0.62
CA GLU A 165 -28.70 -4.59 -0.57
C GLU A 165 -27.31 -5.20 -0.77
N LEU A 166 -26.26 -4.40 -0.61
CA LEU A 166 -24.88 -4.87 -0.71
C LEU A 166 -24.53 -5.73 0.49
N ALA A 167 -24.90 -5.32 1.70
CA ALA A 167 -24.65 -6.14 2.89
C ALA A 167 -25.26 -7.55 2.76
N SER A 168 -26.47 -7.64 2.20
CA SER A 168 -27.15 -8.91 1.96
C SER A 168 -26.52 -9.75 0.84
N ALA A 169 -25.75 -9.14 -0.06
CA ALA A 169 -25.07 -9.83 -1.15
C ALA A 169 -23.74 -10.49 -0.74
N TYR A 170 -23.20 -10.12 0.44
CA TYR A 170 -21.90 -10.61 0.93
C TYR A 170 -21.93 -11.12 2.38
N PRO A 171 -22.84 -12.05 2.75
CA PRO A 171 -22.99 -12.49 4.14
C PRO A 171 -21.75 -13.18 4.74
N GLN A 172 -20.88 -13.81 3.93
CA GLN A 172 -19.66 -14.48 4.40
C GLN A 172 -18.46 -13.54 4.49
N ALA A 173 -18.22 -12.71 3.47
CA ALA A 173 -17.05 -11.85 3.36
C ALA A 173 -17.17 -10.58 4.19
N LEU A 174 -18.38 -10.03 4.32
CA LEU A 174 -18.60 -8.74 5.01
C LEU A 174 -18.12 -8.73 6.47
N PRO A 175 -18.38 -9.76 7.31
CA PRO A 175 -17.89 -9.76 8.69
C PRO A 175 -16.36 -9.64 8.80
N TYR A 176 -15.61 -10.31 7.91
CA TYR A 176 -14.15 -10.23 7.88
C TYR A 176 -13.67 -8.85 7.44
N ALA A 177 -14.30 -8.27 6.40
CA ALA A 177 -13.99 -6.92 5.93
C ALA A 177 -14.28 -5.85 7.00
N GLN A 178 -15.37 -5.99 7.75
CA GLN A 178 -15.72 -5.11 8.87
C GLN A 178 -14.71 -5.19 10.02
N GLU A 179 -14.24 -6.40 10.35
CA GLU A 179 -13.21 -6.60 11.36
C GLU A 179 -11.90 -5.92 10.94
N LEU A 180 -11.46 -6.06 9.67
CA LEU A 180 -10.29 -5.35 9.15
C LEU A 180 -10.50 -3.83 9.17
N PHE A 181 -11.66 -3.35 8.72
CA PHE A 181 -12.01 -1.93 8.71
C PHE A 181 -11.96 -1.32 10.13
N SER A 182 -12.34 -2.09 11.16
CA SER A 182 -12.27 -1.62 12.55
C SER A 182 -10.85 -1.31 13.05
N LEU A 183 -9.81 -1.78 12.35
CA LEU A 183 -8.42 -1.45 12.63
C LEU A 183 -8.00 -0.09 12.05
N LEU A 184 -8.77 0.44 11.10
CA LEU A 184 -8.49 1.67 10.35
C LEU A 184 -9.18 2.87 10.99
N ASP A 185 -8.49 3.48 11.96
CA ASP A 185 -8.91 4.75 12.58
C ASP A 185 -8.22 5.93 11.86
N GLU A 186 -8.99 6.69 11.09
CA GLU A 186 -8.52 7.81 10.27
C GLU A 186 -7.57 8.77 11.01
N GLN A 187 -7.87 9.12 12.27
CA GLN A 187 -7.02 10.03 13.05
C GLN A 187 -5.64 9.44 13.32
N LYS A 188 -5.55 8.12 13.47
CA LYS A 188 -4.28 7.42 13.63
C LYS A 188 -3.54 7.34 12.30
N LEU A 189 -4.24 7.20 11.17
CA LEU A 189 -3.64 7.12 9.83
C LEU A 189 -3.01 8.44 9.38
N ALA A 190 -3.44 9.57 9.93
CA ALA A 190 -2.98 10.91 9.54
C ALA A 190 -1.47 11.18 9.74
N THR A 191 -0.70 10.26 10.33
CA THR A 191 0.76 10.36 10.43
C THR A 191 1.43 9.21 9.70
N PRO A 192 2.63 9.39 9.10
CA PRO A 192 3.38 8.30 8.46
C PRO A 192 3.56 7.07 9.35
N PHE A 193 3.90 7.29 10.63
CA PHE A 193 4.07 6.21 11.60
C PHE A 193 2.75 5.48 11.89
N GLY A 194 1.65 6.21 12.01
CA GLY A 194 0.35 5.63 12.26
C GLY A 194 -0.21 4.85 11.07
N LEU A 195 -0.03 5.35 9.84
CA LEU A 195 -0.34 4.57 8.63
C LEU A 195 0.48 3.29 8.58
N ARG A 196 1.79 3.35 8.80
CA ARG A 196 2.66 2.16 8.82
C ARG A 196 2.11 1.11 9.78
N ARG A 197 1.81 1.53 11.01
CA ARG A 197 1.30 0.62 12.04
C ARG A 197 -0.02 -0.03 11.63
N ALA A 198 -0.91 0.71 11.00
CA ALA A 198 -2.18 0.18 10.51
C ALA A 198 -1.98 -0.88 9.41
N ILE A 199 -1.08 -0.63 8.47
CA ILE A 199 -0.72 -1.60 7.41
C ILE A 199 -0.20 -2.91 8.02
N VAL A 200 0.73 -2.83 8.99
CA VAL A 200 1.28 -4.02 9.65
C VAL A 200 0.19 -4.81 10.37
N HIS A 201 -0.70 -4.13 11.12
CA HIS A 201 -1.82 -4.79 11.78
C HIS A 201 -2.83 -5.40 10.80
N LEU A 202 -3.04 -4.78 9.63
CA LEU A 202 -3.89 -5.34 8.58
C LEU A 202 -3.30 -6.65 8.04
N PHE A 203 -2.01 -6.69 7.74
CA PHE A 203 -1.34 -7.91 7.27
C PHE A 203 -1.49 -9.04 8.29
N GLU A 204 -1.17 -8.79 9.55
CA GLU A 204 -1.30 -9.77 10.63
C GLU A 204 -2.75 -10.26 10.79
N ARG A 205 -3.73 -9.35 10.87
CA ARG A 205 -5.13 -9.72 11.06
C ARG A 205 -5.71 -10.45 9.84
N PHE A 206 -5.28 -10.09 8.64
CA PHE A 206 -5.72 -10.75 7.43
C PHE A 206 -5.24 -12.21 7.38
N ASP A 207 -3.97 -12.47 7.72
CA ASP A 207 -3.45 -13.84 7.83
C ASP A 207 -4.28 -14.67 8.83
N ASP A 208 -4.55 -14.13 10.03
CA ASP A 208 -5.42 -14.77 11.03
C ASP A 208 -6.82 -15.12 10.48
N GLN A 209 -7.37 -14.28 9.59
CA GLN A 209 -8.71 -14.47 9.02
C GLN A 209 -8.71 -15.54 7.93
N ILE A 210 -7.75 -15.51 7.01
CA ILE A 210 -7.72 -16.46 5.89
C ILE A 210 -7.33 -17.87 6.38
N GLU A 211 -6.54 -17.99 7.45
CA GLU A 211 -6.27 -19.27 8.10
C GLU A 211 -7.55 -19.90 8.69
N LYS A 212 -8.42 -19.09 9.32
CA LYS A 212 -9.74 -19.57 9.82
C LYS A 212 -10.65 -20.05 8.68
N LEU A 213 -10.46 -19.50 7.48
CA LEU A 213 -11.15 -19.90 6.26
C LEU A 213 -10.49 -21.12 5.58
N GLY A 214 -9.38 -21.63 6.12
CA GLY A 214 -8.67 -22.81 5.61
C GLY A 214 -7.62 -22.52 4.54
N TYR A 215 -7.28 -21.25 4.30
CA TYR A 215 -6.20 -20.86 3.39
C TYR A 215 -4.86 -20.84 4.11
N GLN A 216 -3.77 -20.83 3.34
CA GLN A 216 -2.43 -20.57 3.88
C GLN A 216 -2.27 -19.06 4.13
N PRO A 217 -1.56 -18.66 5.20
CA PRO A 217 -1.24 -17.26 5.43
C PRO A 217 -0.38 -16.72 4.29
N THR A 218 -0.54 -15.44 3.98
CA THR A 218 0.24 -14.74 2.95
C THR A 218 1.70 -14.53 3.38
N ASN A 219 1.96 -14.45 4.69
CA ASN A 219 3.28 -14.15 5.23
C ASN A 219 3.79 -12.77 4.75
N ASP A 220 2.86 -11.82 4.55
CA ASP A 220 3.12 -10.46 4.09
C ASP A 220 4.05 -9.67 5.04
N HIS A 221 4.10 -10.05 6.31
CA HIS A 221 5.04 -9.47 7.26
C HIS A 221 6.51 -9.69 6.84
N GLU A 222 6.83 -10.77 6.11
CA GLU A 222 8.16 -11.00 5.53
C GLU A 222 8.21 -10.64 4.04
N PHE A 223 7.21 -11.04 3.26
CA PHE A 223 7.23 -10.88 1.80
C PHE A 223 7.12 -9.41 1.35
N ALA A 224 6.18 -8.66 1.93
CA ALA A 224 5.96 -7.26 1.62
C ALA A 224 6.96 -6.38 2.38
N THR A 225 7.71 -5.55 1.67
CA THR A 225 8.57 -4.55 2.29
C THR A 225 7.77 -3.28 2.52
N VAL A 226 7.60 -2.88 3.78
CA VAL A 226 6.98 -1.59 4.11
C VAL A 226 8.09 -0.69 4.62
N SER A 227 8.33 0.45 3.98
CA SER A 227 9.44 1.33 4.36
C SER A 227 9.29 1.81 5.83
N PRO A 228 10.39 1.89 6.60
CA PRO A 228 10.32 2.24 8.01
C PRO A 228 10.16 3.74 8.24
N VAL A 229 9.41 4.08 9.29
CA VAL A 229 9.26 5.45 9.80
C VAL A 229 9.98 5.53 11.14
N LEU A 230 11.18 6.13 11.13
CA LEU A 230 12.16 6.06 12.21
C LEU A 230 12.25 7.37 12.99
N SER A 231 12.48 7.27 14.30
CA SER A 231 12.90 8.44 15.08
C SER A 231 14.39 8.72 14.91
N LYS A 232 14.80 9.98 15.12
CA LYS A 232 16.23 10.35 15.19
C LYS A 232 17.02 9.54 16.24
N ARG A 233 16.35 9.02 17.27
CA ARG A 233 16.98 8.12 18.26
C ARG A 233 17.30 6.77 17.63
N GLN A 234 16.36 6.16 16.91
CA GLN A 234 16.55 4.85 16.26
C GLN A 234 17.70 4.88 15.25
N LEU A 235 17.85 5.97 14.50
CA LEU A 235 18.95 6.15 13.54
C LEU A 235 20.35 6.06 14.19
N ARG A 236 20.47 6.43 15.47
CA ARG A 236 21.74 6.35 16.23
C ARG A 236 21.98 5.01 16.91
N LEU A 237 20.95 4.16 17.00
CA LEU A 237 21.09 2.82 17.55
C LEU A 237 21.83 1.93 16.54
N THR A 238 22.39 0.83 17.02
CA THR A 238 22.97 -0.18 16.15
C THR A 238 21.86 -0.95 15.41
N LEU A 239 22.17 -1.53 14.26
CA LEU A 239 21.21 -2.28 13.45
C LEU A 239 20.53 -3.38 14.28
N ASP A 240 21.29 -4.14 15.07
CA ASP A 240 20.77 -5.22 15.91
C ASP A 240 19.84 -4.76 17.04
N GLN A 241 19.84 -3.48 17.40
CA GLN A 241 18.93 -2.93 18.41
C GLN A 241 17.56 -2.60 17.82
N VAL A 242 17.46 -2.41 16.50
CA VAL A 242 16.22 -2.00 15.81
C VAL A 242 15.66 -3.12 14.94
N TYR A 243 16.53 -3.89 14.30
CA TYR A 243 16.18 -4.92 13.33
C TYR A 243 16.86 -6.25 13.62
N LEU A 244 16.20 -7.33 13.24
CA LEU A 244 16.77 -8.67 13.12
C LEU A 244 16.95 -8.98 11.63
N ILE A 245 18.15 -9.37 11.21
CA ILE A 245 18.36 -9.85 9.85
C ILE A 245 17.96 -11.33 9.80
N LYS A 246 16.90 -11.63 9.07
CA LYS A 246 16.42 -12.97 8.78
C LYS A 246 16.97 -13.43 7.43
N HIS A 247 17.45 -14.66 7.38
CA HIS A 247 17.68 -15.35 6.11
C HIS A 247 16.33 -15.84 5.60
N SER A 248 15.82 -15.19 4.56
CA SER A 248 14.48 -15.45 4.05
C SER A 248 14.38 -16.82 3.36
N SER A 249 13.19 -17.42 3.38
CA SER A 249 12.84 -18.51 2.46
C SER A 249 12.61 -18.00 1.03
N TYR A 250 12.33 -16.70 0.87
CA TYR A 250 12.22 -16.02 -0.41
C TYR A 250 13.59 -15.67 -1.00
N ARG A 251 13.58 -15.38 -2.30
CA ARG A 251 14.75 -14.94 -3.05
C ARG A 251 14.66 -13.46 -3.36
N ASP A 252 15.80 -12.81 -3.42
CA ASP A 252 15.91 -11.42 -3.85
C ASP A 252 15.45 -11.30 -5.32
N ARG A 253 14.61 -10.29 -5.59
CA ARG A 253 13.94 -10.14 -6.88
C ARG A 253 14.92 -9.82 -8.00
N ASP A 254 15.99 -9.09 -7.73
CA ASP A 254 16.91 -8.64 -8.76
C ASP A 254 18.00 -9.68 -9.02
N THR A 255 18.61 -10.20 -7.96
CA THR A 255 19.74 -11.13 -8.02
C THR A 255 19.31 -12.60 -8.11
N LYS A 256 18.06 -12.92 -7.73
CA LYS A 256 17.51 -14.28 -7.59
C LYS A 256 18.26 -15.16 -6.56
N GLN A 257 19.09 -14.55 -5.70
CA GLN A 257 19.83 -15.23 -4.64
C GLN A 257 19.03 -15.25 -3.32
N PRO A 258 19.45 -16.03 -2.30
CA PRO A 258 18.82 -15.96 -0.99
C PRO A 258 18.77 -14.52 -0.46
N ALA A 259 17.59 -14.10 0.02
CA ALA A 259 17.39 -12.74 0.50
C ALA A 259 17.69 -12.59 2.00
N TYR A 260 18.16 -11.40 2.38
CA TYR A 260 18.39 -11.01 3.76
C TYR A 260 17.43 -9.89 4.15
N VAL A 261 16.45 -10.22 4.97
CA VAL A 261 15.34 -9.34 5.30
C VAL A 261 15.58 -8.73 6.68
N ALA A 262 15.47 -7.40 6.79
CA ALA A 262 15.52 -6.72 8.09
C ALA A 262 14.12 -6.65 8.69
N MET A 263 13.85 -7.58 9.62
CA MET A 263 12.59 -7.66 10.37
C MET A 263 12.63 -6.67 11.54
N GLY A 264 11.63 -5.80 11.65
CA GLY A 264 11.52 -4.85 12.75
C GLY A 264 11.33 -5.56 14.09
N ARG A 265 12.18 -5.28 15.08
CA ARG A 265 12.04 -5.94 16.40
C ARG A 265 10.79 -5.56 17.17
N SER A 266 10.14 -4.47 16.80
CA SER A 266 8.95 -3.96 17.48
C SER A 266 7.64 -4.39 16.84
N ASP A 267 7.66 -4.75 15.56
CA ASP A 267 6.47 -4.95 14.73
C ASP A 267 6.57 -6.19 13.83
N ASP A 268 7.67 -6.95 13.89
CA ASP A 268 7.96 -8.15 13.09
C ASP A 268 7.67 -8.01 11.59
N GLN A 269 7.80 -6.79 11.07
CA GLN A 269 7.60 -6.47 9.66
C GLN A 269 8.94 -6.28 8.94
N ASN A 270 9.05 -6.80 7.73
CA ASN A 270 10.10 -6.50 6.77
C ASN A 270 10.12 -4.99 6.46
N ALA A 271 11.15 -4.31 6.94
CA ALA A 271 11.37 -2.89 6.69
C ALA A 271 12.19 -2.64 5.42
N PHE A 272 13.11 -3.54 5.09
CA PHE A 272 13.95 -3.47 3.89
C PHE A 272 14.67 -4.80 3.66
N VAL A 273 15.06 -5.04 2.40
CA VAL A 273 15.90 -6.17 1.99
C VAL A 273 17.31 -5.66 1.76
N LEU A 274 18.31 -6.33 2.34
CA LEU A 274 19.70 -5.94 2.22
C LEU A 274 20.31 -6.55 0.94
N PRO A 275 20.86 -5.72 0.01
CA PRO A 275 21.50 -6.21 -1.20
C PRO A 275 22.94 -6.67 -0.91
N LEU A 276 23.09 -7.72 -0.09
CA LEU A 276 24.39 -8.22 0.34
C LEU A 276 25.04 -9.06 -0.76
N PRO A 277 26.24 -8.70 -1.26
CA PRO A 277 27.01 -9.60 -2.11
C PRO A 277 27.49 -10.82 -1.31
N GLU A 278 27.72 -11.96 -1.96
CA GLU A 278 28.12 -13.24 -1.33
C GLU A 278 29.33 -13.10 -0.36
N LYS A 279 30.28 -12.22 -0.68
CA LYS A 279 31.45 -11.96 0.19
C LYS A 279 31.10 -11.25 1.52
N GLU A 280 29.93 -10.61 1.61
CA GLU A 280 29.41 -9.91 2.80
C GLU A 280 28.41 -10.78 3.58
N THR A 281 28.23 -12.05 3.22
CA THR A 281 27.32 -12.98 3.91
C THR A 281 28.04 -13.94 4.87
N THR A 282 29.30 -13.65 5.25
CA THR A 282 30.03 -14.45 6.25
C THR A 282 29.58 -14.11 7.68
N PRO A 283 29.75 -15.02 8.66
CA PRO A 283 29.42 -14.74 10.06
C PRO A 283 30.08 -13.48 10.61
N GLU A 284 31.34 -13.23 10.28
CA GLU A 284 32.09 -12.06 10.72
C GLU A 284 31.54 -10.77 10.09
N ALA A 285 31.15 -10.82 8.82
CA ALA A 285 30.53 -9.69 8.12
C ALA A 285 29.17 -9.34 8.75
N PHE A 286 28.36 -10.35 9.09
CA PHE A 286 27.10 -10.12 9.82
C PHE A 286 27.32 -9.54 11.21
N GLN A 287 28.28 -10.05 11.98
CA GLN A 287 28.60 -9.49 13.30
C GLN A 287 28.98 -8.01 13.20
N GLN A 288 29.78 -7.64 12.20
CA GLN A 288 30.14 -6.24 11.97
C GLN A 288 28.93 -5.41 11.52
N LEU A 289 28.11 -5.93 10.60
CA LEU A 289 26.91 -5.25 10.10
C LEU A 289 25.93 -4.95 11.24
N TYR A 290 25.70 -5.91 12.13
CA TYR A 290 24.81 -5.76 13.27
C TYR A 290 25.22 -4.65 14.23
N GLN A 291 26.52 -4.41 14.40
CA GLN A 291 27.06 -3.38 15.28
C GLN A 291 27.16 -1.99 14.63
N GLN A 292 26.85 -1.84 13.35
CA GLN A 292 26.87 -0.54 12.68
C GLN A 292 25.67 0.32 13.11
N PRO A 293 25.84 1.65 13.25
CA PRO A 293 24.72 2.57 13.40
C PRO A 293 23.74 2.41 12.24
N LEU A 294 22.44 2.39 12.55
CA LEU A 294 21.38 2.17 11.56
C LEU A 294 21.46 3.20 10.42
N ASP A 295 21.69 4.48 10.73
CA ASP A 295 21.84 5.54 9.73
C ASP A 295 22.94 5.24 8.68
N SER A 296 24.06 4.69 9.14
CA SER A 296 25.17 4.30 8.26
C SER A 296 24.79 3.13 7.36
N VAL A 297 24.03 2.16 7.88
CA VAL A 297 23.54 1.01 7.10
C VAL A 297 22.54 1.48 6.02
N LEU A 298 21.55 2.28 6.41
CA LEU A 298 20.53 2.80 5.50
C LEU A 298 21.17 3.63 4.37
N THR A 299 22.13 4.50 4.72
CA THR A 299 22.86 5.32 3.74
C THR A 299 23.76 4.48 2.83
N LYS A 300 24.51 3.51 3.39
CA LYS A 300 25.44 2.66 2.62
C LYS A 300 24.71 1.91 1.51
N TYR A 301 23.52 1.38 1.80
CA TYR A 301 22.76 0.55 0.87
C TYR A 301 21.65 1.30 0.13
N GLY A 302 21.51 2.62 0.35
CA GLY A 302 20.47 3.43 -0.32
C GLY A 302 19.06 2.96 -0.01
N LEU A 303 18.80 2.56 1.23
CA LEU A 303 17.51 2.01 1.65
C LEU A 303 16.52 3.13 1.95
N ASP A 304 15.29 2.99 1.47
CA ASP A 304 14.22 3.98 1.71
C ASP A 304 13.79 3.99 3.18
N PHE A 305 13.71 5.18 3.78
CA PHE A 305 13.15 5.40 5.11
C PHE A 305 12.69 6.83 5.27
N THR A 306 11.85 7.08 6.28
CA THR A 306 11.41 8.43 6.63
C THR A 306 11.62 8.70 8.11
N ILE A 307 11.70 9.98 8.50
CA ILE A 307 11.97 10.40 9.87
C ILE A 307 10.70 11.00 10.49
N ARG A 308 10.34 10.55 11.70
CA ARG A 308 9.29 11.16 12.54
C ARG A 308 9.87 12.09 13.62
#